data_AF-A0A161JPM5-F1
#
_entry.id   AF-A0A161JPM5-F1
#
_cell.length_a   1.000
_cell.length_b   1.000
_cell.length_c   1.000
_cell.angle_alpha   90.00
_cell.angle_beta   90.00
_cell.angle_gamma   90.00
#
_symmetry.space_group_name_H-M   'P 1'
#
loop_
_entity.id
_entity.type
_entity.pdbx_description
1 polymer ?
#
loop_
_entity_poly.entity_id
_entity_poly.type
_entity_poly.pdbx_seq_one_letter_code
_entity_poly.pdbx_strand_id
1 'polypeptide(L)'
;MITIGAIFAILAALLHVFIFYMESFAWTGEKARGVFGTTEQEAENTKEMAYNQGFYNFFLAVIAGAGVAFLFAGSTGIGAALTLAGTGSMLAAAVVLALSSPDKRGAAFKQGAFPLLTVVFIVIGLVV
;
A
#
# COMPACT_ATOMS: atom_id res chain seq x y z
N MET A 1 -1.01 -16.00 14.74
CA MET A 1 -1.41 -15.35 13.46
C MET A 1 -0.53 -14.16 13.08
N ILE A 2 0.15 -13.53 14.04
CA ILE A 2 1.05 -12.37 13.79
C ILE A 2 2.07 -12.61 12.69
N THR A 3 2.78 -13.75 12.66
CA THR A 3 3.79 -14.04 11.64
C THR A 3 3.19 -14.07 10.22
N ILE A 4 2.00 -14.64 10.06
CA ILE A 4 1.29 -14.67 8.76
C ILE A 4 0.91 -13.23 8.36
N GLY A 5 0.39 -12.45 9.30
CA GLY A 5 0.09 -11.03 9.08
C GLY A 5 1.32 -10.22 8.68
N ALA A 6 2.47 -10.47 9.31
CA ALA A 6 3.74 -9.80 9.00
C ALA A 6 4.23 -10.13 7.58
N ILE A 7 4.06 -11.36 7.10
CA ILE A 7 4.38 -11.74 5.72
C ILE A 7 3.54 -10.91 4.74
N PHE A 8 2.22 -10.84 4.96
CA PHE A 8 1.35 -10.00 4.12
C PHE A 8 1.67 -8.51 4.23
N ALA A 9 2.10 -8.03 5.39
CA ALA A 9 2.52 -6.63 5.58
C ALA A 9 3.74 -6.30 4.72
N ILE A 10 4.73 -7.21 4.65
CA ILE A 10 5.89 -7.05 3.78
C ILE A 10 5.49 -7.08 2.31
N LEU A 11 4.60 -8.00 1.90
CA LEU A 11 4.09 -8.03 0.53
C LEU A 11 3.33 -6.74 0.17
N ALA A 12 2.53 -6.20 1.09
CA ALA A 12 1.85 -4.91 0.93
C ALA A 12 2.85 -3.76 0.78
N ALA A 13 3.86 -3.70 1.64
CA ALA A 13 4.90 -2.68 1.59
C ALA A 13 5.69 -2.74 0.27
N LEU A 14 6.10 -3.93 -0.18
CA LEU A 14 6.79 -4.12 -1.46
C LEU A 14 5.93 -3.69 -2.65
N LEU A 15 4.64 -4.01 -2.64
CA LEU A 15 3.72 -3.54 -3.67
C LEU A 15 3.63 -2.02 -3.69
N HIS A 16 3.58 -1.36 -2.54
CA HIS A 16 3.51 0.10 -2.45
C HIS A 16 4.84 0.77 -2.81
N VAL A 17 5.98 0.14 -2.57
CA VAL A 17 7.28 0.57 -3.10
C VAL A 17 7.31 0.46 -4.63
N PHE A 18 6.72 -0.59 -5.20
CA PHE A 18 6.57 -0.71 -6.65
C PHE A 18 5.65 0.40 -7.21
N ILE A 19 4.51 0.68 -6.55
CA ILE A 19 3.61 1.78 -6.93
C ILE A 19 4.35 3.13 -6.85
N PHE A 20 5.08 3.37 -5.77
CA PHE A 20 5.96 4.55 -5.63
C PHE A 20 6.91 4.70 -6.81
N TYR A 21 7.59 3.62 -7.22
CA TYR A 21 8.49 3.68 -8.37
C TYR A 21 7.74 4.12 -9.64
N MET A 22 6.56 3.55 -9.85
CA MET A 22 5.74 3.87 -11.02
C MET A 22 5.21 5.31 -10.99
N GLU A 23 4.78 5.81 -9.84
CA GLU A 23 4.20 7.14 -9.66
C GLU A 23 5.25 8.26 -9.62
N SER A 24 6.43 8.01 -9.04
CA SER A 24 7.46 9.04 -8.87
C SER A 24 8.53 9.06 -9.95
N PHE A 25 8.83 7.92 -10.58
CA PHE A 25 9.93 7.86 -11.57
C PHE A 25 9.47 7.45 -12.96
N ALA A 26 8.51 6.52 -13.08
CA ALA A 26 8.10 5.97 -14.37
C ALA A 26 6.76 6.51 -14.89
N TRP A 27 6.15 7.51 -14.24
CA TRP A 27 4.75 7.92 -14.45
C TRP A 27 4.40 8.24 -15.90
N THR A 28 5.28 8.97 -16.59
CA THR A 28 5.08 9.36 -17.99
C THR A 28 5.56 8.30 -18.97
N GLY A 29 6.01 7.13 -18.51
CA GLY A 29 6.41 6.01 -19.35
C GLY A 29 5.23 5.13 -19.78
N GLU A 30 5.38 4.42 -20.89
CA GLU A 30 4.35 3.55 -21.48
C GLU A 30 3.81 2.50 -20.49
N LYS A 31 4.69 1.89 -19.70
CA LYS A 31 4.29 0.87 -18.70
C LYS A 31 3.40 1.46 -17.62
N ALA A 32 3.70 2.66 -17.11
CA ALA A 32 2.87 3.30 -16.08
C ALA A 32 1.53 3.70 -16.65
N ARG A 33 1.51 4.31 -17.83
CA ARG A 33 0.26 4.60 -18.54
C ARG A 33 -0.61 3.37 -18.75
N GLY A 34 -0.02 2.22 -19.14
CA GLY A 34 -0.75 0.97 -19.28
C GLY A 34 -1.33 0.42 -17.96
N VAL A 35 -0.62 0.61 -16.84
CA VAL A 35 -1.10 0.19 -15.51
C VAL A 35 -2.20 1.10 -14.98
N PHE A 36 -2.04 2.42 -15.13
CA PHE A 36 -2.94 3.44 -14.59
C PHE A 36 -4.05 3.86 -15.55
N GLY A 37 -4.00 3.42 -16.81
CA GLY A 37 -4.99 3.72 -17.84
C GLY A 37 -4.99 5.18 -18.28
N THR A 38 -3.84 5.84 -18.27
CA THR A 38 -3.71 7.27 -18.64
C THR A 38 -3.21 7.43 -20.07
N THR A 39 -3.68 8.48 -20.74
CA THR A 39 -3.08 8.96 -21.99
C THR A 39 -1.74 9.64 -21.72
N GLU A 40 -0.95 9.85 -22.78
CA GLU A 40 0.32 10.59 -22.67
C GLU A 40 0.11 12.02 -22.12
N GLN A 41 -0.88 12.74 -22.65
CA GLN A 41 -1.19 14.09 -22.19
C GLN A 41 -1.66 14.13 -20.74
N GLU A 42 -2.50 13.19 -20.31
CA GLU A 42 -2.93 13.10 -18.90
C GLU A 42 -1.77 12.78 -17.98
N ALA A 43 -0.86 11.88 -18.38
CA ALA A 43 0.31 11.53 -17.59
C ALA A 43 1.24 12.74 -17.40
N GLU A 44 1.50 13.50 -18.47
CA GLU A 44 2.29 14.74 -18.38
C GLU A 44 1.60 15.79 -17.49
N ASN A 45 0.30 16.00 -17.67
CA ASN A 45 -0.47 16.98 -16.89
C ASN A 45 -0.56 16.65 -15.38
N THR A 46 -0.40 15.39 -15.01
CA THR A 46 -0.55 14.91 -13.62
C THR A 46 0.76 14.47 -12.98
N LYS A 47 1.89 14.68 -13.66
CA LYS A 47 3.22 14.21 -13.23
C LYS A 47 3.60 14.64 -11.82
N GLU A 48 3.40 15.90 -11.46
CA GLU A 48 3.73 16.39 -10.12
C GLU A 48 2.81 15.82 -9.04
N MET A 49 1.52 15.66 -9.35
CA MET A 49 0.54 15.04 -8.44
C MET A 49 0.91 13.57 -8.18
N ALA A 50 1.20 12.82 -9.25
CA ALA A 50 1.62 11.43 -9.15
C ALA A 50 2.94 11.31 -8.36
N TYR A 51 3.90 12.20 -8.60
CA TYR A 51 5.15 12.21 -7.85
C TYR A 51 4.92 12.29 -6.34
N ASN A 52 4.09 13.22 -5.89
CA ASN A 52 3.77 13.38 -4.47
C ASN A 52 2.97 12.18 -3.92
N GLN A 53 2.06 11.64 -4.73
CA GLN A 53 1.29 10.44 -4.37
C GLN A 53 2.19 9.22 -4.16
N GLY A 54 3.20 9.05 -5.01
CA GLY A 54 4.21 8.01 -4.85
C GLY A 54 4.92 8.10 -3.52
N PHE A 55 5.30 9.29 -3.06
CA PHE A 55 5.95 9.46 -1.76
C PHE A 55 5.02 9.17 -0.58
N TYR A 56 3.72 9.52 -0.67
CA TYR A 56 2.75 9.07 0.33
C TYR A 56 2.68 7.55 0.42
N ASN A 57 2.60 6.86 -0.73
CA ASN A 57 2.62 5.39 -0.79
C ASN A 57 3.91 4.80 -0.21
N PHE A 58 5.07 5.41 -0.52
CA PHE A 58 6.36 5.01 0.02
C PHE A 58 6.42 5.13 1.55
N PHE A 59 5.95 6.25 2.12
CA PHE A 59 5.98 6.43 3.56
C PHE A 59 5.04 5.46 4.30
N LEU A 60 3.89 5.12 3.72
CA LEU A 60 3.04 4.04 4.27
C LEU A 60 3.77 2.69 4.27
N ALA A 61 4.53 2.38 3.20
CA ALA A 61 5.33 1.18 3.13
C ALA A 61 6.45 1.16 4.20
N VAL A 62 7.10 2.30 4.44
CA VAL A 62 8.11 2.46 5.50
C VAL A 62 7.50 2.23 6.87
N ILE A 63 6.33 2.81 7.16
CA ILE A 63 5.62 2.62 8.43
C ILE A 63 5.28 1.13 8.64
N ALA A 64 4.72 0.48 7.63
CA ALA A 64 4.36 -0.94 7.70
C ALA A 64 5.61 -1.83 7.92
N GLY A 65 6.69 -1.57 7.17
CA GLY A 65 7.96 -2.29 7.30
C GLY A 65 8.63 -2.10 8.66
N ALA A 66 8.62 -0.87 9.19
CA ALA A 66 9.10 -0.58 10.54
C ALA A 66 8.29 -1.35 11.59
N GLY A 67 6.96 -1.40 11.45
CA GLY A 67 6.11 -2.21 12.33
C GLY A 67 6.49 -3.69 12.32
N VAL A 68 6.73 -4.26 11.14
CA VAL A 68 7.19 -5.65 11.01
C VAL A 68 8.54 -5.87 11.71
N ALA A 69 9.48 -4.94 11.56
CA ALA A 69 10.78 -5.03 12.26
C ALA A 69 10.60 -5.04 13.79
N PHE A 70 9.73 -4.18 14.34
CA PHE A 70 9.42 -4.17 15.77
C PHE A 70 8.69 -5.43 16.25
N LEU A 71 7.81 -6.01 15.44
CA LEU A 71 7.18 -7.30 15.74
C LEU A 71 8.22 -8.40 15.92
N PHE A 72 9.21 -8.48 15.02
CA PHE A 72 10.29 -9.48 15.11
C PHE A 72 11.33 -9.17 16.18
N ALA A 73 11.47 -7.90 16.59
CA ALA A 73 12.29 -7.51 17.74
C ALA A 73 11.62 -7.77 19.11
N GLY A 74 10.40 -8.33 19.12
CA GLY A 74 9.67 -8.67 20.35
C GLY A 74 8.86 -7.51 20.94
N SER A 75 8.83 -6.34 20.30
CA SER A 75 8.01 -5.21 20.73
C SER A 75 6.63 -5.26 20.08
N THR A 76 5.81 -6.22 20.53
CA THR A 76 4.51 -6.52 19.89
C THR A 76 3.59 -5.31 19.80
N GLY A 77 3.50 -4.48 20.86
CA GLY A 77 2.62 -3.31 20.87
C GLY A 77 3.00 -2.26 19.83
N ILE A 78 4.28 -1.89 19.75
CA ILE A 78 4.80 -0.93 18.76
C ILE A 78 4.68 -1.52 17.36
N GLY A 79 5.09 -2.77 17.19
CA GLY A 79 5.08 -3.45 15.91
C GLY A 79 3.67 -3.55 15.33
N ALA A 80 2.71 -4.00 16.14
CA ALA A 80 1.32 -4.10 15.71
C ALA A 80 0.72 -2.73 15.38
N ALA A 81 0.96 -1.71 16.22
CA ALA A 81 0.44 -0.36 15.98
C ALA A 81 0.94 0.22 14.65
N LEU A 82 2.23 0.12 14.37
CA LEU A 82 2.84 0.62 13.13
C LEU A 82 2.42 -0.21 11.91
N THR A 83 2.42 -1.54 12.01
CA THR A 83 1.96 -2.40 10.91
C THR A 83 0.52 -2.09 10.55
N LEU A 84 -0.38 -2.01 11.55
CA LEU A 84 -1.79 -1.67 11.33
C LEU A 84 -1.99 -0.23 10.86
N ALA A 85 -1.20 0.74 11.32
CA ALA A 85 -1.28 2.11 10.82
C ALA A 85 -0.92 2.18 9.33
N GLY A 86 0.19 1.57 8.93
CA GLY A 86 0.63 1.54 7.53
C GLY A 86 -0.37 0.80 6.64
N THR A 87 -0.65 -0.47 6.92
CA THR A 87 -1.54 -1.28 6.08
C THR A 87 -3.01 -0.91 6.23
N GLY A 88 -3.45 -0.44 7.39
CA GLY A 88 -4.81 0.06 7.60
C GLY A 88 -5.10 1.28 6.74
N SER A 89 -4.16 2.24 6.65
CA SER A 89 -4.29 3.38 5.74
C SER A 89 -4.30 2.97 4.27
N MET A 90 -3.45 2.03 3.85
CA MET A 90 -3.48 1.47 2.49
C MET A 90 -4.83 0.84 2.17
N LEU A 91 -5.37 0.03 3.09
CA LEU A 91 -6.66 -0.61 2.94
C LEU A 91 -7.80 0.42 2.86
N ALA A 92 -7.79 1.42 3.74
CA ALA A 92 -8.79 2.48 3.74
C ALA A 92 -8.78 3.26 2.41
N ALA A 93 -7.60 3.60 1.89
CA ALA A 93 -7.47 4.24 0.57
C ALA A 93 -8.00 3.35 -0.56
N ALA A 94 -7.71 2.04 -0.53
CA ALA A 94 -8.25 1.09 -1.50
C ALA A 94 -9.79 1.01 -1.44
N VAL A 95 -10.37 1.03 -0.24
CA VAL A 95 -11.83 1.07 -0.06
C VAL A 95 -12.41 2.35 -0.64
N VAL A 96 -11.83 3.51 -0.34
CA VAL A 96 -12.25 4.80 -0.90
C VAL A 96 -12.23 4.74 -2.42
N LEU A 97 -11.15 4.24 -3.04
CA LEU A 97 -11.03 4.11 -4.49
C LEU A 97 -12.09 3.17 -5.09
N ALA A 98 -12.32 2.01 -4.46
CA ALA A 98 -13.31 1.04 -4.94
C ALA A 98 -14.75 1.61 -4.92
N LEU A 99 -15.04 2.48 -3.95
CA LEU A 99 -16.34 3.12 -3.78
C LEU A 99 -16.51 4.35 -4.69
N SER A 100 -15.46 5.15 -4.87
CA SER A 100 -15.53 6.42 -5.62
C SER A 100 -15.29 6.26 -7.12
N SER A 101 -14.63 5.20 -7.58
CA SER A 101 -14.28 4.99 -8.99
C SER A 101 -14.56 3.55 -9.44
N PRO A 102 -15.78 3.24 -9.90
CA PRO A 102 -16.19 1.88 -10.29
C PRO A 102 -15.29 1.23 -11.35
N ASP A 103 -14.78 2.01 -12.30
CA ASP A 103 -13.84 1.62 -13.34
C ASP A 103 -12.46 1.21 -12.78
N LYS A 104 -12.10 1.71 -11.59
CA LYS A 104 -10.81 1.44 -10.92
C LYS A 104 -10.88 0.38 -9.84
N ARG A 105 -12.01 -0.31 -9.66
CA ARG A 105 -12.18 -1.38 -8.65
C ARG A 105 -11.15 -2.50 -8.77
N GLY A 106 -10.74 -2.84 -9.99
CA GLY A 106 -9.67 -3.82 -10.21
C GLY A 106 -8.33 -3.38 -9.64
N ALA A 107 -7.98 -2.09 -9.75
CA ALA A 107 -6.77 -1.54 -9.15
C ALA A 107 -6.89 -1.46 -7.62
N ALA A 108 -8.06 -1.05 -7.11
CA ALA A 108 -8.34 -1.03 -5.67
C ALA A 108 -8.16 -2.41 -5.03
N PHE A 109 -8.67 -3.47 -5.66
CA PHE A 109 -8.49 -4.84 -5.16
C PHE A 109 -7.02 -5.26 -5.12
N LYS A 110 -6.26 -5.02 -6.20
CA LYS A 110 -4.83 -5.39 -6.28
C LYS A 110 -3.99 -4.73 -5.20
N GLN A 111 -4.23 -3.44 -4.92
CA GLN A 111 -3.48 -2.72 -3.89
C GLN A 111 -4.00 -2.97 -2.45
N GLY A 112 -5.29 -3.30 -2.29
CA GLY A 112 -5.93 -3.50 -0.99
C GLY A 112 -5.88 -4.93 -0.44
N ALA A 113 -5.61 -5.95 -1.27
CA ALA A 113 -5.67 -7.36 -0.86
C ALA A 113 -4.66 -7.73 0.24
N PHE A 114 -3.36 -7.43 0.05
CA PHE A 114 -2.36 -7.70 1.09
C PHE A 114 -2.56 -6.86 2.35
N PRO A 115 -2.90 -5.56 2.27
CA PRO A 115 -3.33 -4.79 3.43
C PRO A 115 -4.49 -5.42 4.21
N LEU A 116 -5.54 -5.88 3.54
CA LEU A 116 -6.66 -6.56 4.18
C LEU A 116 -6.23 -7.80 4.96
N LEU A 117 -5.46 -8.69 4.32
CA LEU A 117 -4.96 -9.90 4.95
C LEU A 117 -4.06 -9.57 6.14
N THR A 118 -3.22 -8.55 6.03
CA THR A 118 -2.40 -8.06 7.13
C THR A 118 -3.26 -7.66 8.33
N VAL A 119 -4.25 -6.78 8.11
CA VAL A 119 -5.12 -6.27 9.17
C VAL A 119 -5.85 -7.43 9.86
N VAL A 120 -6.43 -8.34 9.09
CA VAL A 120 -7.15 -9.50 9.63
C VAL A 120 -6.23 -10.39 10.48
N PHE A 121 -5.08 -10.83 9.95
CA PHE A 121 -4.21 -11.77 10.68
C PHE A 121 -3.50 -11.14 11.87
N ILE A 122 -3.12 -9.85 11.78
CA ILE A 122 -2.53 -9.14 12.93
C ILE A 122 -3.58 -8.98 14.03
N VAL A 123 -4.79 -8.50 13.72
CA VAL A 123 -5.85 -8.33 14.72
C VAL A 123 -6.20 -9.66 15.37
N ILE A 124 -6.40 -10.73 14.59
CA ILE A 124 -6.66 -12.07 15.15
C ILE A 124 -5.50 -12.51 16.05
N GLY A 125 -4.25 -12.28 15.65
CA GLY A 125 -3.08 -12.68 16.44
C GLY A 125 -2.85 -11.86 17.70
N LEU A 126 -3.55 -10.74 17.89
CA LEU A 126 -3.50 -9.95 19.12
C LEU A 126 -4.60 -10.34 20.11
N VAL A 127 -5.70 -10.92 19.62
CA VAL A 127 -6.88 -11.26 20.45
C VAL A 127 -7.01 -12.76 20.76
N VAL A 128 -6.23 -13.60 20.07
CA VAL A 128 -6.12 -15.06 20.28
C VAL A 128 -4.70 -15.41 20.65
#